data_AF-A0AAU3CFZ8-F1
#
_entry.id   AF-A0AAU3CFZ8-F1
#
_cell.length_a   1.000
_cell.length_b   1.000
_cell.length_c   1.000
_cell.angle_alpha   90.00
_cell.angle_beta   90.00
_cell.angle_gamma   90.00
#
_symmetry.space_group_name_H-M   'P 1'
#
loop_
_entity.id
_entity.type
_entity.pdbx_description
1 polymer ?
#
loop_
_entity_poly.entity_id
_entity_poly.type
_entity_poly.pdbx_seq_one_letter_code
_entity_poly.pdbx_strand_id
1 'polypeptide(L)'
;MLTDPLGLLLAVLVTPASTTDRDGVRILLPAATGRFRRLSRVWSEGGYTGHLADWTAMHLGLVLDLVRRRDDVSGFQIAAPR
;
A
#
# COMPACT_ATOMS: atom_id res chain seq x y z
N MET A 1 -1.96 0.32 -7.77
CA MET A 1 -3.43 0.29 -7.60
C MET A 1 -3.77 -0.03 -6.15
N LEU A 2 -4.96 0.31 -5.69
CA LEU A 2 -5.46 0.04 -4.35
C LEU A 2 -6.77 -0.73 -4.43
N THR A 3 -6.88 -1.80 -3.64
CA THR A 3 -8.10 -2.62 -3.53
C THR A 3 -8.54 -2.73 -2.07
N ASP A 4 -9.80 -3.09 -1.86
CA ASP A 4 -10.29 -3.51 -0.56
C ASP A 4 -10.00 -5.02 -0.30
N PRO A 5 -10.31 -5.56 0.89
CA PRO A 5 -10.10 -6.98 1.21
C PRO A 5 -10.93 -7.95 0.37
N LEU A 6 -11.99 -7.49 -0.30
CA LEU A 6 -12.81 -8.29 -1.22
C LEU A 6 -12.26 -8.26 -2.66
N GLY A 7 -11.18 -7.51 -2.90
CA GLY A 7 -10.58 -7.34 -4.22
C GLY A 7 -11.24 -6.26 -5.07
N LEU A 8 -12.11 -5.41 -4.51
CA LEU A 8 -12.73 -4.31 -5.25
C LEU A 8 -11.73 -3.16 -5.42
N LEU A 9 -11.63 -2.62 -6.63
CA LEU A 9 -10.74 -1.50 -6.95
C LEU A 9 -11.24 -0.21 -6.28
N LEU A 10 -10.42 0.36 -5.41
CA LEU A 10 -10.67 1.64 -4.75
C LEU A 10 -10.02 2.80 -5.51
N ALA A 11 -8.81 2.59 -6.05
CA ALA A 11 -8.10 3.60 -6.83
C ALA A 11 -7.06 2.99 -7.77
N VAL A 12 -6.90 3.58 -8.95
CA VAL A 12 -5.90 3.23 -9.95
C VAL A 12 -5.16 4.49 -10.39
N LEU A 13 -3.84 4.41 -10.44
CA LEU A 13 -2.98 5.46 -10.98
C LEU A 13 -2.15 4.83 -12.10
N VAL A 14 -2.19 5.44 -13.28
CA VAL A 14 -1.35 5.09 -14.42
C VAL A 14 -0.27 6.14 -14.54
N THR A 15 0.99 5.72 -14.52
CA THR A 15 2.16 6.60 -14.57
C THR A 15 3.06 6.24 -15.74
N PRO A 16 3.88 7.19 -16.23
CA PRO A 16 4.99 6.87 -17.13
C PRO A 16 5.92 5.81 -16.50
N ALA A 17 6.59 5.02 -17.34
CA ALA A 17 7.50 3.95 -16.90
C ALA A 17 8.72 4.47 -16.11
N SER A 18 9.04 5.76 -16.20
CA SER A 18 10.09 6.41 -15.41
C SER A 18 9.68 6.71 -13.96
N THR A 19 8.41 6.50 -13.60
CA THR A 19 7.91 6.79 -12.26
C THR A 19 8.16 5.61 -11.35
N THR A 20 8.80 5.84 -10.21
CA THR A 20 8.99 4.79 -9.21
C THR A 20 7.68 4.51 -8.48
N ASP A 21 7.51 3.27 -8.00
CA ASP A 21 6.32 2.94 -7.22
C ASP A 21 6.18 3.84 -5.98
N ARG A 22 7.29 4.28 -5.38
CA ARG A 22 7.30 5.20 -4.23
C ARG A 22 6.66 6.54 -4.58
N ASP A 23 7.00 7.10 -5.74
CA ASP A 23 6.43 8.37 -6.20
C ASP A 23 4.96 8.19 -6.58
N GLY A 24 4.63 7.07 -7.23
CA GLY A 24 3.24 6.71 -7.54
C GLY A 24 2.36 6.59 -6.28
N VAL A 25 2.85 5.93 -5.22
CA VAL A 25 2.13 5.80 -3.95
C VAL A 25 1.91 7.16 -3.27
N ARG A 26 2.91 8.06 -3.35
CA ARG A 26 2.80 9.44 -2.84
C ARG A 26 1.75 10.27 -3.57
N ILE A 27 1.37 9.89 -4.79
CA ILE A 27 0.27 10.51 -5.55
C ILE A 27 -1.06 9.80 -5.23
N LEU A 28 -1.06 8.46 -5.23
CA LEU A 28 -2.28 7.64 -5.10
C LEU A 28 -2.91 7.74 -3.70
N LEU A 29 -2.12 7.63 -2.63
CA LEU A 29 -2.67 7.53 -1.27
C LEU A 29 -3.34 8.82 -0.78
N PRO A 30 -2.82 10.03 -1.01
CA PRO A 30 -3.53 11.26 -0.63
C PRO A 30 -4.88 11.40 -1.33
N ALA A 31 -4.96 11.03 -2.62
CA ALA A 31 -6.23 11.04 -3.35
C ALA A 31 -7.22 10.02 -2.75
N ALA A 32 -6.73 8.82 -2.40
CA ALA A 32 -7.55 7.78 -1.79
C ALA A 32 -8.04 8.17 -0.39
N THR A 33 -7.19 8.72 0.49
CA THR A 33 -7.59 9.14 1.84
C THR A 33 -8.55 10.33 1.82
N GLY A 34 -8.40 11.24 0.84
CA GLY A 34 -9.36 12.31 0.59
C GLY A 34 -10.76 11.79 0.21
N ARG A 35 -10.82 10.70 -0.57
CA ARG A 35 -12.07 10.11 -1.06
C ARG A 35 -12.71 9.10 -0.09
N PHE A 36 -11.89 8.35 0.65
CA PHE A 36 -12.30 7.29 1.56
C PHE A 36 -11.88 7.63 2.98
N ARG A 37 -12.71 8.42 3.68
CA ARG A 37 -12.38 8.97 5.01
C ARG A 37 -12.20 7.93 6.12
N ARG A 38 -12.60 6.67 5.88
CA ARG A 38 -12.40 5.53 6.79
C ARG A 38 -11.13 4.73 6.49
N LEU A 39 -10.43 5.04 5.40
CA LEU A 39 -9.19 4.39 5.03
C LEU A 39 -8.10 4.79 6.04
N SER A 40 -7.70 3.82 6.85
CA SER A 40 -6.74 4.02 7.95
C SER A 40 -5.56 3.06 7.89
N ARG A 41 -5.68 1.97 7.12
CA ARG A 41 -4.66 0.94 6.97
C ARG A 41 -4.59 0.44 5.53
N VAL A 42 -3.37 0.24 5.04
CA VAL A 42 -3.07 -0.31 3.71
C VAL A 42 -1.98 -1.36 3.87
N TRP A 43 -2.06 -2.41 3.04
CA TRP A 43 -1.08 -3.47 2.97
C TRP A 43 -0.35 -3.44 1.65
N SER A 44 0.93 -3.76 1.70
CA SER A 44 1.70 -3.99 0.49
C SER A 44 2.75 -5.06 0.69
N GLU A 45 3.02 -5.82 -0.36
CA GLU A 45 4.16 -6.74 -0.40
C GLU A 45 5.47 -5.93 -0.28
N GLY A 46 6.46 -6.52 0.39
CA GLY A 46 7.69 -5.86 0.87
C GLY A 46 8.66 -5.24 -0.15
N GLY A 47 8.19 -4.75 -1.30
CA GLY A 47 8.99 -4.01 -2.29
C GLY A 47 9.21 -2.52 -1.95
N TYR A 48 8.38 -1.95 -1.08
CA TYR A 48 8.53 -0.56 -0.64
C TYR A 48 9.57 -0.44 0.47
N THR A 49 10.82 -0.19 0.10
CA THR A 49 11.91 0.07 1.05
C THR A 49 11.98 1.56 1.43
N GLY A 50 12.32 1.84 2.70
CA GLY A 50 12.58 3.19 3.22
C GLY A 50 11.42 3.84 4.00
N HIS A 51 11.45 5.17 4.12
CA HIS A 51 10.57 6.00 4.98
C HIS A 51 9.11 6.15 4.51
N LEU A 52 8.60 5.26 3.66
CA LEU A 52 7.26 5.41 3.11
C LEU A 52 6.18 5.20 4.18
N ALA A 53 6.34 4.21 5.06
CA ALA A 53 5.44 3.98 6.18
C ALA A 53 5.43 5.15 7.18
N ASP A 54 6.61 5.69 7.50
CA ASP A 54 6.73 6.90 8.32
C ASP A 54 6.02 8.08 7.65
N TRP A 55 6.23 8.25 6.35
CA TRP A 55 5.61 9.33 5.58
C TRP A 55 4.08 9.23 5.57
N THR A 56 3.50 8.04 5.36
CA THR A 56 2.03 7.86 5.37
C THR A 56 1.44 8.11 6.75
N ALA A 57 2.13 7.69 7.82
CA ALA A 57 1.70 7.96 9.18
C ALA A 57 1.72 9.47 9.48
N MET A 58 2.83 10.15 9.14
CA MET A 58 3.01 11.58 9.43
C MET A 58 2.11 12.50 8.61
N HIS A 59 1.88 12.20 7.33
CA HIS A 59 1.20 13.12 6.41
C HIS A 59 -0.26 12.76 6.18
N LEU A 60 -0.63 11.49 6.32
CA LEU A 60 -1.96 10.99 5.98
C LEU A 60 -2.70 10.37 7.17
N GLY A 61 -2.05 10.19 8.32
CA GLY A 61 -2.62 9.43 9.44
C GLY A 61 -2.93 7.98 9.08
N LEU A 62 -2.21 7.43 8.08
CA LEU A 62 -2.47 6.13 7.49
C LEU A 62 -1.34 5.15 7.82
N VAL A 63 -1.70 3.99 8.36
CA VAL A 63 -0.77 2.90 8.64
C VAL A 63 -0.53 2.11 7.36
N LEU A 64 0.74 1.97 6.97
CA LEU A 64 1.16 1.13 5.85
C LEU A 64 1.91 -0.08 6.41
N ASP A 65 1.29 -1.26 6.40
CA ASP A 65 1.97 -2.48 6.83
C ASP A 65 2.60 -3.20 5.63
N LEU A 66 3.89 -3.49 5.77
CA LEU A 66 4.67 -4.23 4.78
C LEU A 66 4.56 -5.72 5.07
N VAL A 67 3.88 -6.44 4.17
CA VAL A 67 3.73 -7.89 4.22
C VAL A 67 4.97 -8.52 3.59
N ARG A 68 5.73 -9.26 4.40
CA ARG A 68 6.85 -10.06 3.93
C ARG A 68 6.38 -11.44 3.52
N ARG A 69 6.91 -11.91 2.39
CA ARG A 69 6.78 -13.31 1.99
C ARG A 69 7.53 -14.18 3.01
N ARG A 70 6.93 -15.30 3.40
CA ARG A 70 7.60 -16.34 4.17
C ARG A 70 8.20 -17.33 3.18
N ASP A 71 9.52 -17.32 3.06
CA ASP A 71 10.25 -18.09 2.05
C ASP A 71 10.46 -19.56 2.47
N ASP A 72 10.08 -19.92 3.70
CA ASP A 72 10.26 -21.22 4.34
C ASP A 72 9.07 -22.19 4.15
N VAL A 73 8.03 -21.80 3.40
CA VAL A 73 6.78 -22.58 3.29
C VAL A 73 6.27 -22.68 1.86
N SER A 74 5.95 -23.91 1.46
CA SER A 74 5.36 -24.25 0.16
C SER A 74 3.84 -24.04 0.17
N GLY A 75 3.29 -23.46 -0.89
CA GLY A 75 1.84 -23.26 -1.07
C GLY A 75 1.34 -21.84 -0.78
N PHE A 76 0.04 -21.61 -0.92
CA PHE A 76 -0.59 -20.32 -0.61
C PHE A 76 -0.81 -20.19 0.89
N GLN A 77 -0.30 -19.11 1.49
CA GLN A 77 -0.58 -18.77 2.89
C GLN A 77 -1.14 -17.36 3.01
N ILE A 78 -2.11 -17.22 3.91
CA ILE A 78 -2.63 -15.92 4.32
C ILE A 78 -1.59 -15.28 5.23
N ALA A 79 -0.89 -14.27 4.72
CA ALA A 79 0.03 -13.49 5.52
C ALA A 79 -0.74 -12.44 6.33
N ALA A 80 -0.57 -12.46 7.65
CA ALA A 80 -1.07 -11.41 8.50
C ALA A 80 -0.10 -10.21 8.46
N PRO A 81 -0.59 -9.00 8.14
CA PRO A 81 0.21 -7.78 8.26
C PRO A 81 0.57 -7.52 9.73
N ARG A 82 1.77 -6.97 9.98
CA ARG A 82 2.33 -6.76 11.32
C ARG A 82 1.95 -5.41 11.89
#